data_AF-A0A835MIS6-F1
#
_entry.id   AF-A0A835MIS6-F1
#
_cell.length_a   1.000
_cell.length_b   1.000
_cell.length_c   1.000
_cell.angle_alpha   90.00
_cell.angle_beta   90.00
_cell.angle_gamma   90.00
#
_symmetry.space_group_name_H-M   'P 1'
#
loop_
_entity.id
_entity.type
_entity.pdbx_description
1 polymer ?
#
loop_
_entity_poly.entity_id
_entity_poly.type
_entity_poly.pdbx_seq_one_letter_code
_entity_poly.pdbx_strand_id
1 'polypeptide(L)' 'MTVSNISFGVFAAIVAMIGAIFMPLAHGQSSAPAPSPTSDGTTIDQGIACILMLLALVLTYLIH' A
#
# COMPACT_ATOMS: atom_id res chain seq x y z
N MET A 1 -48.79 -31.47 3.91
CA MET A 1 -47.46 -31.56 4.58
C MET A 1 -46.28 -31.62 3.60
N THR A 2 -46.41 -32.21 2.41
CA THR A 2 -45.30 -32.22 1.42
C THR A 2 -45.05 -30.87 0.74
N VAL A 3 -46.11 -30.12 0.39
CA VAL A 3 -45.97 -28.83 -0.34
C VAL A 3 -45.34 -27.73 0.53
N SER A 4 -45.60 -27.74 1.84
CA SER A 4 -45.04 -26.78 2.81
C SER A 4 -43.54 -26.95 3.02
N ASN A 5 -43.04 -28.18 2.91
CA ASN A 5 -41.61 -28.46 3.02
C ASN A 5 -40.84 -28.04 1.76
N ILE A 6 -41.46 -28.19 0.58
CA ILE A 6 -40.89 -27.75 -0.69
C ILE A 6 -40.79 -26.22 -0.74
N SER A 7 -41.86 -25.50 -0.35
CA SER A 7 -41.84 -24.04 -0.29
C SER A 7 -40.80 -23.48 0.70
N PHE A 8 -40.63 -24.16 1.84
CA PHE A 8 -39.62 -23.79 2.82
C PHE A 8 -38.19 -24.01 2.29
N GLY A 9 -37.95 -25.15 1.63
CA GLY A 9 -36.64 -25.43 1.02
C GLY A 9 -36.27 -24.44 -0.08
N VAL A 10 -37.23 -24.04 -0.92
CA VAL A 10 -37.02 -23.03 -1.97
C VAL A 10 -36.71 -21.66 -1.35
N PHE A 11 -37.44 -21.25 -0.32
CA PHE A 11 -37.16 -19.99 0.38
C PHE A 11 -35.77 -19.99 1.03
N ALA A 12 -35.39 -21.06 1.71
CA ALA A 12 -34.06 -21.21 2.30
C ALA A 12 -32.94 -21.16 1.25
N ALA A 13 -33.15 -21.77 0.08
CA ALA A 13 -32.19 -21.74 -1.02
C ALA A 13 -32.00 -20.32 -1.59
N ILE A 14 -33.08 -19.55 -1.73
CA ILE A 14 -33.01 -18.14 -2.19
C ILE A 14 -32.24 -17.29 -1.18
N VAL A 15 -32.53 -17.44 0.12
CA VAL A 15 -31.81 -16.71 1.18
C VAL A 15 -30.32 -17.09 1.21
N ALA A 16 -30.00 -18.37 1.07
CA ALA A 16 -28.61 -18.85 1.00
C ALA A 16 -27.87 -18.30 -0.22
N MET A 17 -28.53 -18.25 -1.38
CA MET A 17 -27.95 -17.70 -2.61
C MET A 17 -27.66 -16.20 -2.47
N ILE A 18 -28.61 -15.43 -1.93
CA ILE A 18 -28.44 -14.01 -1.62
C ILE A 18 -27.27 -13.83 -0.64
N GLY A 19 -27.26 -14.60 0.45
CA GLY A 19 -26.17 -14.57 1.42
C GLY A 19 -24.80 -14.81 0.78
N ALA A 20 -24.68 -15.84 -0.07
CA ALA A 20 -23.42 -16.19 -0.74
C ALA A 20 -22.92 -15.08 -1.70
N ILE A 21 -23.81 -14.33 -2.35
CA ILE A 21 -23.45 -13.23 -3.26
C ILE A 21 -22.95 -12.00 -2.48
N PHE A 22 -23.54 -11.70 -1.33
CA PHE A 22 -23.21 -10.51 -0.56
C PHE A 22 -22.09 -10.72 0.48
N MET A 23 -21.79 -11.97 0.85
CA MET A 23 -20.73 -12.33 1.83
C MET A 23 -19.30 -11.93 1.43
N PRO A 24 -18.90 -11.91 0.14
CA PRO A 24 -17.59 -11.40 -0.27
C PRO A 24 -17.36 -9.92 0.09
N LEU A 25 -18.41 -9.11 0.26
CA LEU A 25 -18.27 -7.69 0.64
C LEU A 25 -17.85 -7.51 2.10
N ALA A 26 -18.04 -8.52 2.96
CA ALA A 26 -17.64 -8.48 4.37
C ALA A 26 -16.14 -8.81 4.57
N HIS A 27 -15.46 -9.29 3.53
CA HIS A 27 -14.00 -9.50 3.57
C HIS A 27 -13.30 -8.15 3.38
N GLY A 28 -13.21 -7.40 4.48
CA GLY A 28 -12.46 -6.15 4.54
C GLY A 28 -11.07 -6.35 3.96
N GLN A 29 -10.76 -5.62 2.88
CA GLN A 29 -9.45 -5.66 2.25
C GLN A 29 -8.45 -5.14 3.28
N SER A 30 -7.56 -6.02 3.77
CA SER A 30 -6.47 -5.60 4.65
C SER A 30 -5.58 -4.66 3.84
N SER A 31 -5.58 -3.37 4.18
CA SER A 31 -4.63 -2.43 3.58
C SER A 31 -3.23 -2.98 3.81
N ALA A 32 -2.45 -3.11 2.75
CA ALA A 32 -1.04 -3.45 2.89
C ALA A 32 -0.36 -2.39 3.78
N PRO A 33 0.61 -2.77 4.60
CA PRO A 33 1.43 -1.81 5.32
C PRO A 33 2.02 -0.77 4.35
N ALA A 34 2.04 0.49 4.77
CA ALA A 34 2.69 1.54 3.99
C ALA A 34 4.17 1.17 3.72
N PRO A 35 4.71 1.50 2.54
CA PRO A 35 6.12 1.25 2.25
C PRO A 35 7.00 1.98 3.29
N SER A 36 8.11 1.35 3.65
CA SER A 36 9.09 1.98 4.55
C SER A 36 9.59 3.29 3.94
N PRO A 37 9.81 4.35 4.73
CA PRO A 37 10.57 5.49 4.27
C PRO A 37 11.95 5.03 3.79
N THR A 38 12.38 5.49 2.61
CA THR A 38 13.73 5.31 2.08
C THR A 38 14.46 6.65 2.20
N SER A 39 15.65 6.61 2.77
CA SER A 39 16.63 7.69 2.76
C SER A 39 17.97 7.04 2.48
N ASP A 40 18.48 7.20 1.26
CA ASP A 40 19.70 6.51 0.82
C ASP A 40 20.99 7.24 1.29
N GLY A 41 20.86 8.29 2.10
CA GLY A 41 21.99 9.07 2.65
C GLY A 41 22.79 9.91 1.65
N THR A 42 22.65 9.63 0.35
CA THR A 42 23.49 10.19 -0.74
C THR A 42 23.44 11.71 -0.87
N THR A 43 22.34 12.33 -0.44
CA THR A 43 22.15 13.78 -0.55
C THR A 43 23.10 14.55 0.36
N ILE A 44 23.43 14.00 1.53
CA ILE A 44 24.43 14.57 2.43
C ILE A 44 25.83 14.39 1.82
N ASP A 45 26.13 13.20 1.30
CA ASP A 45 27.42 12.91 0.68
C ASP A 45 27.69 13.81 -0.54
N GLN A 46 26.68 13.98 -1.42
CA GLN A 46 26.75 14.88 -2.57
C GLN A 46 26.87 16.35 -2.15
N GLY A 47 26.19 16.74 -1.08
CA GLY A 47 26.31 18.08 -0.50
C GLY A 47 27.73 18.37 -0.01
N ILE A 48 28.32 17.45 0.76
CA ILE A 48 29.71 17.56 1.23
C ILE A 48 30.66 17.59 0.03
N ALA A 49 30.49 16.70 -0.95
CA ALA A 49 31.30 16.69 -2.17
C ALA A 49 31.23 18.02 -2.94
N CYS A 50 30.04 18.61 -3.07
CA CYS A 50 29.83 19.90 -3.71
C CYS A 50 30.57 21.02 -2.96
N ILE A 51 30.44 21.08 -1.63
CA ILE A 51 31.12 22.07 -0.80
C ILE A 51 32.64 21.90 -0.90
N LEU A 52 33.15 20.67 -0.84
CA LEU A 52 34.58 20.39 -0.97
C LEU A 52 35.11 20.76 -2.36
N MET A 53 34.35 20.51 -3.43
CA MET A 53 34.69 20.93 -4.79
C MET A 53 34.77 22.45 -4.91
N LEU A 54 33.77 23.17 -4.38
CA LEU A 54 33.76 24.64 -4.39
C LEU A 54 34.88 25.21 -3.52
N LEU A 55 35.13 24.63 -2.35
CA LEU A 55 36.22 25.03 -1.47
C LEU A 55 37.57 24.86 -2.17
N ALA A 56 37.79 23.72 -2.83
CA ALA A 56 39.00 23.48 -3.61
C ALA A 56 39.19 24.52 -4.72
N LEU A 57 38.12 24.85 -5.45
CA LEU A 57 38.15 25.88 -6.48
C LEU A 57 38.49 27.27 -5.93
N VAL A 58 37.94 27.64 -4.78
CA VAL A 58 38.24 28.92 -4.12
C VAL A 58 39.68 28.96 -3.61
N LEU A 59 40.14 27.88 -2.98
CA LEU A 59 41.51 27.77 -2.46
C LEU A 59 42.53 27.88 -3.59
N THR A 60 42.31 27.19 -4.71
CA THR A 60 43.22 27.28 -5.86
C THR A 60 43.24 28.68 -6.46
N TYR A 61 42.09 29.35 -6.58
CA TYR A 61 42.04 30.74 -7.06
C TYR A 61 42.75 31.73 -6.14
N LEU A 62 42.65 31.55 -4.81
CA LEU A 62 43.24 32.47 -3.84
C LEU A 62 44.77 32.37 -3.77
N ILE A 63 45.32 31.18 -4.06
CA ILE A 63 46.76 30.88 -3.93
C ILE A 63 47.50 31.04 -5.27
N HIS A 64 46.76 31.14 -6.38
CA HIS A 64 47.31 31.34 -7.72
C HIS A 64 47.67 32.81 -7.97
#